data_AF-A0A259DKV4-F1
#
_entry.id   AF-A0A259DKV4-F1
#
_cell.length_a   1.000
_cell.length_b   1.000
_cell.length_c   1.000
_cell.angle_alpha   90.00
_cell.angle_beta   90.00
_cell.angle_gamma   90.00
#
_symmetry.space_group_name_H-M   'P 1'
#
loop_
_entity.id
_entity.type
_entity.pdbx_description
1 polymer ?
#
loop_
_entity_poly.entity_id
_entity_poly.type
_entity_poly.pdbx_seq_one_letter_code
_entity_poly.pdbx_strand_id
1 'polypeptide(L)' 'EGAAHSLSRQLGNPSGALPYTLVLDRHGNIVLTHLGRLPRATLEAALRNTGA' A
#
# COMPACT_ATOMS: atom_id res chain seq x y z
N GLU A 1 -1.21 2.63 21.29
CA GLU A 1 -0.85 2.69 19.85
C GLU A 1 -2.12 2.77 19.02
N GLY A 2 -2.13 3.57 17.94
CA GLY A 2 -3.35 3.81 17.15
C GLY A 2 -3.73 2.61 16.25
N ALA A 3 -5.03 2.40 16.03
CA ALA A 3 -5.55 1.33 15.20
C ALA A 3 -4.93 1.30 13.78
N ALA A 4 -4.73 2.48 13.17
CA ALA A 4 -4.09 2.61 11.86
C ALA A 4 -2.61 2.13 11.85
N HIS A 5 -1.87 2.34 12.94
CA HIS A 5 -0.48 1.89 13.09
C HIS A 5 -0.38 0.37 13.28
N SER A 6 -1.31 -0.22 14.04
CA SER A 6 -1.38 -1.67 14.18
C SER A 6 -1.72 -2.34 12.85
N LEU A 7 -2.69 -1.77 12.11
CA LEU A 7 -3.08 -2.27 10.80
C LEU A 7 -1.94 -2.19 9.78
N SER A 8 -1.22 -1.06 9.71
CA SER A 8 -0.11 -0.92 8.75
C SER A 8 0.98 -1.96 8.97
N ARG A 9 1.31 -2.30 10.22
CA ARG A 9 2.25 -3.40 10.51
C ARG A 9 1.75 -4.75 10.03
N GLN A 10 0.49 -5.07 10.30
CA GLN A 10 -0.12 -6.32 9.84
C GLN A 10 -0.16 -6.43 8.31
N LEU A 11 -0.21 -5.29 7.62
CA LEU A 11 -0.25 -5.19 6.16
C LEU A 11 1.11 -4.97 5.48
N GLY A 12 2.23 -5.14 6.21
CA GLY A 12 3.57 -5.14 5.61
C GLY A 12 4.43 -3.88 5.85
N ASN A 13 4.10 -3.06 6.85
CA ASN A 13 4.94 -1.97 7.35
C ASN A 13 5.50 -2.28 8.75
N PRO A 14 6.39 -3.26 8.94
CA PRO A 14 6.80 -3.75 10.26
C PRO A 14 7.45 -2.68 11.14
N SER A 15 8.14 -1.70 10.55
CA SER A 15 8.76 -0.58 11.26
C SER A 15 7.77 0.52 11.63
N GLY A 16 6.55 0.51 11.08
CA GLY A 16 5.59 1.61 11.22
C GLY A 16 6.07 2.91 10.59
N ALA A 17 7.06 2.86 9.69
CA ALA A 17 7.64 4.04 9.08
C ALA A 17 6.66 4.68 8.08
N LEU A 18 6.77 6.00 7.94
CA LEU A 18 5.87 6.79 7.09
C LEU A 18 6.68 7.61 6.06
N PRO A 19 6.06 7.94 4.91
CA PRO A 19 4.75 7.51 4.45
C PRO A 19 4.73 6.05 4.00
N TYR A 20 3.56 5.41 4.04
CA TYR A 20 3.35 4.04 3.58
C TYR A 20 2.06 3.95 2.76
N THR A 21 2.14 3.35 1.58
CA THR A 21 1.02 3.24 0.63
C THR A 21 0.69 1.78 0.36
N LEU A 22 -0.61 1.47 0.43
CA LEU A 22 -1.22 0.23 -0.02
C LEU A 22 -2.14 0.53 -1.21
N VAL A 23 -2.13 -0.32 -2.23
CA VAL A 23 -3.12 -0.32 -3.31
C VAL A 23 -3.83 -1.66 -3.29
N LEU A 24 -5.17 -1.61 -3.33
CA LEU A 24 -6.05 -2.78 -3.33
C LEU A 24 -6.78 -2.87 -4.68
N ASP A 25 -6.97 -4.07 -5.21
CA ASP A 25 -7.89 -4.31 -6.33
C ASP A 25 -9.36 -4.42 -5.86
N ARG A 26 -10.29 -4.60 -6.81
CA ARG A 26 -11.73 -4.74 -6.51
C ARG A 26 -12.10 -5.99 -5.72
N HIS A 27 -11.22 -6.99 -5.65
CA HIS A 27 -11.41 -8.21 -4.88
C HIS A 27 -10.80 -8.09 -3.47
N GLY A 28 -10.18 -6.96 -3.15
CA GLY A 28 -9.50 -6.72 -1.89
C GLY A 28 -8.08 -7.28 -1.83
N ASN A 29 -7.49 -7.71 -2.95
CA ASN A 29 -6.11 -8.17 -2.98
C ASN A 29 -5.16 -6.97 -2.95
N ILE A 30 -4.06 -7.11 -2.21
CA ILE A 30 -2.98 -6.13 -2.21
C ILE A 30 -2.20 -6.26 -3.52
N VAL A 31 -2.22 -5.21 -4.34
CA VAL A 31 -1.46 -5.17 -5.61
C VAL A 31 -0.19 -4.32 -5.53
N LEU A 32 -0.06 -3.49 -4.50
CA LEU A 32 1.15 -2.72 -4.22
C LEU A 32 1.27 -2.42 -2.72
N THR A 33 2.47 -2.59 -2.20
CA THR A 33 2.93 -2.04 -0.92
C THR A 33 4.17 -1.18 -1.17
N HIS A 34 4.19 0.07 -0.70
CA HIS A 34 5.33 0.97 -0.90
C HIS A 34 5.64 1.75 0.37
N LEU A 35 6.87 1.62 0.87
CA LEU A 35 7.40 2.43 1.97
C LEU A 35 8.18 3.63 1.42
N GLY A 36 7.90 4.81 1.95
CA GLY A 36 8.45 6.07 1.49
C GLY A 36 7.60 6.73 0.40
N ARG A 37 8.14 7.79 -0.22
CA ARG A 37 7.43 8.56 -1.24
C ARG A 37 7.16 7.67 -2.46
N LEU A 38 5.89 7.51 -2.83
CA LEU A 38 5.50 6.73 -4.00
C LEU A 38 5.74 7.52 -5.30
N PRO A 39 6.56 7.02 -6.24
CA PRO A 39 6.69 7.63 -7.55
C PRO A 39 5.39 7.51 -8.35
N ARG A 40 5.03 8.56 -9.12
CA ARG A 40 3.82 8.56 -9.95
C ARG A 40 3.80 7.37 -10.92
N ALA A 41 4.91 7.10 -11.60
CA ALA A 41 4.98 6.00 -12.57
C ALA A 41 4.70 4.64 -11.93
N THR A 42 5.14 4.43 -10.69
CA THR A 42 4.86 3.21 -9.91
C THR A 42 3.36 3.08 -9.60
N LEU A 43 2.72 4.19 -9.19
CA LEU A 43 1.28 4.19 -8.94
C LEU A 43 0.49 3.88 -10.22
N GLU A 44 0.81 4.55 -11.32
CA GLU A 44 0.15 4.33 -12.62
C GLU A 44 0.28 2.86 -13.08
N ALA A 45 1.43 2.23 -12.84
CA ALA A 45 1.65 0.82 -13.14
C ALA A 45 0.77 -0.10 -12.28
N ALA A 46 0.67 0.17 -10.97
CA ALA A 46 -0.20 -0.60 -10.08
C ALA A 46 -1.68 -0.46 -10.45
N LEU A 47 -2.11 0.75 -10.81
CA LEU A 47 -3.51 1.02 -11.17
C LEU A 47 -3.96 0.33 -12.47
N ARG A 48 -3.04 0.09 -13.42
CA ARG A 48 -3.35 -0.72 -14.61
C ARG A 48 -3.71 -2.17 -14.26
N ASN A 49 -3.24 -2.68 -13.13
CA ASN A 49 -3.50 -4.05 -12.67
C ASN A 49 -4.75 -4.17 -11.79
N THR A 50 -5.37 -3.07 -11.37
CA THR A 50 -6.54 -3.08 -10.46
C THR A 50 -7.90 -3.30 -11.15
N GLY A 51 -7.96 -3.42 -12.48
CA GLY A 51 -9.24 -3.53 -13.19
C GLY A 51 -9.18 -3.85 -14.69
N ALA A 52 -8.58 -4.99 -15.04
CA ALA A 52 -9.09 -5.79 -16.17
C ALA A 52 -10.21 -6.70 -15.65
#